data_AF-A0A3M0YII7-F1
#
_entry.id   AF-A0A3M0YII7-F1
#
_cell.length_a   1.000
_cell.length_b   1.000
_cell.length_c   1.000
_cell.angle_alpha   90.00
_cell.angle_beta   90.00
_cell.angle_gamma   90.00
#
_symmetry.space_group_name_H-M   'P 1'
#
loop_
_entity.id
_entity.type
_entity.pdbx_description
1 polymer ?
#
loop_
_entity_poly.entity_id
_entity_poly.type
_entity_poly.pdbx_seq_one_letter_code
_entity_poly.pdbx_strand_id
1 'polypeptide(L)'
;KISTEEVCPTCKGTGKVNPTILITDEIERDLRFIVQARPKSKITLRVHPFLEAYLKKGWRKLQRHWLRTFKKWVRIEADSSLSMLEYKFYDGNDDEIRLT
;
A
#
# COMPACT_ATOMS: atom_id res chain seq x y z
N LYS A 1 3.44 13.57 -40.19
CA LYS A 1 2.79 12.60 -39.27
C LYS A 1 3.65 12.51 -38.04
N ILE A 2 3.18 13.03 -36.90
CA ILE A 2 3.94 13.02 -35.64
C ILE A 2 3.38 11.85 -34.84
N SER A 3 4.16 10.78 -34.71
CA SER A 3 3.87 9.68 -33.80
C SER A 3 4.27 10.12 -32.40
N THR A 4 3.36 10.74 -31.66
CA THR A 4 3.49 10.87 -30.21
C THR A 4 2.99 9.57 -29.59
N GLU A 5 3.84 8.55 -29.61
CA GLU A 5 3.64 7.35 -28.81
C GLU A 5 4.03 7.70 -27.37
N GLU A 6 3.06 8.21 -26.62
CA GLU A 6 3.16 8.37 -25.18
C GLU A 6 3.21 6.97 -24.55
N VAL A 7 4.42 6.45 -24.41
CA VAL A 7 4.65 5.22 -23.63
C VAL A 7 4.27 5.55 -22.19
N CYS A 8 3.04 5.20 -21.80
CA CYS A 8 2.56 5.35 -20.44
C CYS A 8 3.53 4.59 -19.51
N PRO A 9 4.30 5.30 -18.65
CA PRO A 9 5.39 4.70 -17.88
C PRO A 9 4.90 3.65 -16.87
N THR A 10 3.59 3.63 -16.61
CA THR A 10 2.93 2.75 -15.65
C THR A 10 2.64 1.37 -16.23
N CYS A 11 2.46 1.23 -17.55
CA CYS A 11 1.92 -0.02 -18.13
C CYS A 11 2.96 -0.97 -18.75
N LYS A 12 4.24 -0.59 -18.80
CA LYS A 12 5.34 -1.38 -19.43
C LYS A 12 4.93 -2.03 -20.78
N GLY A 13 4.06 -1.38 -21.55
CA GLY A 13 3.58 -1.85 -22.86
C GLY A 13 2.52 -2.96 -22.88
N THR A 14 1.92 -3.36 -21.74
CA THR A 14 0.97 -4.50 -21.69
C THR A 14 -0.51 -4.11 -21.78
N GLY A 15 -0.84 -2.83 -21.63
CA GLY A 15 -2.24 -2.34 -21.65
C GLY A 15 -3.13 -2.83 -20.50
N LYS A 16 -2.60 -3.60 -19.55
CA LYS A 16 -3.34 -4.15 -18.39
C LYS A 16 -2.53 -3.97 -17.12
N VAL A 17 -2.61 -2.79 -16.50
CA VAL A 17 -2.12 -2.61 -15.12
C VAL A 17 -3.10 -3.32 -14.17
N ASN A 18 -2.61 -4.29 -13.40
CA ASN A 18 -3.43 -4.90 -12.37
C ASN A 18 -3.71 -3.84 -11.29
N PRO A 19 -4.98 -3.53 -10.97
CA PRO A 19 -5.34 -2.53 -9.96
C PRO A 19 -4.66 -2.80 -8.61
N THR A 20 -4.43 -4.07 -8.30
CA THR A 20 -3.80 -4.50 -7.05
C THR A 20 -2.31 -4.19 -6.96
N ILE A 21 -1.60 -4.12 -8.11
CA ILE A 21 -0.18 -3.72 -8.14
C ILE A 21 -0.06 -2.22 -7.87
N LEU A 22 -0.96 -1.42 -8.46
CA LEU A 22 -1.01 0.02 -8.23
C LEU A 22 -1.26 0.33 -6.75
N ILE A 23 -2.18 -0.38 -6.11
CA ILE A 23 -2.49 -0.19 -4.69
C ILE A 23 -1.29 -0.54 -3.80
N THR A 24 -0.55 -1.60 -4.09
CA THR A 24 0.66 -1.90 -3.31
C THR A 24 1.72 -0.81 -3.41
N ASP A 25 1.89 -0.22 -4.60
CA ASP A 25 2.83 0.88 -4.81
C ASP A 25 2.37 2.16 -4.07
N GLU A 26 1.06 2.44 -4.10
CA GLU A 26 0.44 3.55 -3.34
C GLU A 26 0.61 3.38 -1.83
N ILE A 27 0.31 2.19 -1.29
CA ILE A 27 0.51 1.84 0.11
C ILE A 27 1.98 2.06 0.51
N GLU A 28 2.94 1.65 -0.30
CA GLU A 28 4.37 1.84 0.00
C GLU A 28 4.80 3.30 -0.01
N ARG A 29 4.29 4.08 -0.96
CA ARG A 29 4.52 5.51 -1.05
C ARG A 29 3.99 6.21 0.21
N ASP A 30 2.76 5.92 0.57
CA ASP A 30 2.07 6.53 1.70
C ASP A 30 2.68 6.10 3.04
N LEU A 31 3.02 4.82 3.19
CA LEU A 31 3.75 4.30 4.35
C LEU A 31 5.09 5.02 4.54
N ARG A 32 5.81 5.34 3.45
CA ARG A 32 7.05 6.12 3.52
C ARG A 32 6.81 7.50 4.12
N PHE A 33 5.77 8.20 3.68
CA PHE A 33 5.39 9.51 4.23
C PHE A 33 5.05 9.40 5.72
N ILE A 34 4.27 8.39 6.12
CA ILE A 34 3.89 8.17 7.52
C ILE A 34 5.11 7.90 8.39
N VAL A 35 6.03 7.04 7.94
CA VAL A 35 7.24 6.69 8.70
C VAL A 35 8.16 7.91 8.84
N GLN A 36 8.24 8.77 7.84
CA GLN A 36 9.02 10.02 7.90
C GLN A 36 8.39 11.04 8.86
N ALA A 37 7.06 11.22 8.81
CA ALA A 37 6.36 12.15 9.67
C ALA A 37 6.24 11.67 11.12
N ARG A 38 6.09 10.35 11.32
CA ARG A 38 5.78 9.72 12.63
C ARG A 38 6.68 8.50 12.88
N PRO A 39 8.00 8.68 13.02
CA PRO A 39 8.96 7.56 13.08
C PRO A 39 8.80 6.67 14.31
N LYS A 40 8.15 7.13 15.38
CA LYS A 40 7.92 6.34 16.60
C LYS A 40 6.58 5.61 16.62
N SER A 41 5.65 5.96 15.74
CA SER A 41 4.32 5.38 15.79
C SER A 41 4.32 3.89 15.39
N LYS A 42 3.41 3.13 15.99
CA LYS A 42 3.02 1.80 15.48
C LYS A 42 2.08 2.05 14.30
N ILE A 43 2.17 1.23 13.27
CA ILE A 43 1.38 1.41 12.05
C ILE A 43 0.60 0.13 11.79
N THR A 44 -0.71 0.28 11.68
CA THR A 44 -1.64 -0.76 11.27
C THR A 44 -2.26 -0.36 9.94
N LEU A 45 -2.13 -1.21 8.94
CA LEU A 45 -2.78 -1.08 7.65
C LEU A 45 -4.08 -1.89 7.68
N ARG A 46 -5.22 -1.19 7.60
CA ARG A 46 -6.53 -1.82 7.41
C ARG A 46 -6.89 -1.82 5.94
N VAL A 47 -7.36 -2.96 5.45
CA VAL A 47 -7.72 -3.19 4.05
C VAL A 47 -8.96 -4.07 3.97
N HIS A 48 -9.69 -4.01 2.86
CA HIS A 48 -10.79 -4.95 2.63
C HIS A 48 -10.29 -6.42 2.62
N PRO A 49 -11.05 -7.41 3.14
CA PRO A 49 -10.65 -8.83 3.16
C PRO A 49 -10.12 -9.39 1.83
N PHE A 50 -10.66 -8.91 0.70
CA PHE A 50 -10.16 -9.27 -0.63
C PHE A 50 -8.68 -8.87 -0.83
N LEU A 51 -8.35 -7.63 -0.48
CA LEU A 51 -7.01 -7.10 -0.59
C LEU A 51 -6.11 -7.70 0.48
N GLU A 52 -6.63 -7.95 1.69
CA GLU A 52 -5.92 -8.67 2.74
C GLU A 52 -5.46 -10.06 2.27
N ALA A 53 -6.35 -10.84 1.64
CA ALA A 53 -6.03 -12.15 1.10
C ALA A 53 -4.96 -12.07 -0.01
N TYR A 54 -5.02 -11.04 -0.86
CA TYR A 54 -4.00 -10.79 -1.88
C TYR A 54 -2.63 -10.49 -1.26
N LEU A 55 -2.58 -9.56 -0.29
CA LEU A 55 -1.36 -9.21 0.43
C LEU A 55 -0.82 -10.41 1.22
N LYS A 56 -1.71 -11.22 1.83
CA LYS A 56 -1.38 -12.47 2.55
C LYS A 56 -0.82 -13.56 1.66
N LYS A 57 -1.13 -13.60 0.36
CA LYS A 57 -0.49 -14.55 -0.56
C LYS A 57 1.03 -14.31 -0.68
N GLY A 58 1.48 -13.08 -0.45
CA GLY A 58 2.90 -12.67 -0.47
C GLY A 58 3.45 -12.09 0.84
N TRP A 59 2.69 -12.11 1.93
CA TRP A 59 2.94 -11.28 3.12
C TRP A 59 4.32 -11.44 3.72
N ARG A 60 4.87 -12.66 3.74
CA ARG A 60 6.22 -12.88 4.28
C ARG A 60 7.27 -12.09 3.52
N LYS A 61 7.13 -11.94 2.20
CA LYS A 61 8.04 -11.11 1.39
C LYS A 61 7.76 -9.63 1.62
N LEU A 62 6.48 -9.22 1.63
CA LEU A 62 6.06 -7.84 1.82
C LEU A 62 6.44 -7.28 3.21
N GLN A 63 6.10 -7.97 4.29
CA GLN A 63 6.44 -7.55 5.65
C GLN A 63 7.94 -7.53 5.88
N ARG A 64 8.72 -8.49 5.34
CA ARG A 64 10.18 -8.41 5.40
C ARG A 64 10.73 -7.25 4.59
N HIS A 65 10.13 -6.96 3.43
CA HIS A 65 10.50 -5.81 2.63
C HIS A 65 10.28 -4.52 3.42
N TRP A 66 9.09 -4.32 4.00
CA TRP A 66 8.79 -3.16 4.85
C TRP A 66 9.67 -3.08 6.09
N LEU A 67 9.95 -4.21 6.74
CA LEU A 67 10.87 -4.25 7.87
C LEU A 67 12.28 -3.84 7.46
N ARG A 68 12.77 -4.22 6.27
CA ARG A 68 14.08 -3.81 5.78
C ARG A 68 14.12 -2.35 5.35
N THR A 69 13.08 -1.90 4.65
CA THR A 69 13.00 -0.55 4.04
C THR A 69 12.71 0.52 5.08
N PHE A 70 11.74 0.28 5.97
CA PHE A 70 11.25 1.26 6.94
C PHE A 70 11.71 0.99 8.36
N LYS A 71 12.36 -0.15 8.63
CA LYS A 71 12.69 -0.63 10.00
C LYS A 71 11.46 -0.68 10.90
N LYS A 72 10.29 -0.92 10.30
CA LYS A 72 8.99 -0.92 10.95
C LYS A 72 8.23 -2.19 10.62
N TRP A 73 7.63 -2.75 11.65
CA TRP A 73 6.65 -3.81 11.50
C TRP A 73 5.29 -3.18 11.29
N VAL A 74 4.68 -3.42 10.13
CA VAL A 74 3.33 -2.95 9.78
C VAL A 74 2.37 -4.12 9.95
N ARG A 75 1.38 -3.94 10.83
CA ARG A 75 0.32 -4.92 11.02
C ARG A 75 -0.69 -4.78 9.89
N ILE A 76 -1.19 -5.88 9.34
CA ILE A 76 -2.22 -5.86 8.29
C ILE A 76 -3.48 -6.47 8.90
N GLU A 77 -4.59 -5.75 8.81
CA GLU A 77 -5.90 -6.19 9.32
C GLU A 77 -6.97 -6.06 8.24
N ALA A 78 -7.86 -7.04 8.21
CA ALA A 78 -9.06 -6.99 7.37
C ALA A 78 -10.12 -6.10 8.01
N ASP A 79 -10.70 -5.21 7.21
CA ASP A 79 -11.85 -4.40 7.57
C ASP A 79 -12.88 -4.47 6.42
N SER A 80 -13.99 -5.15 6.66
CA SER A 80 -15.05 -5.34 5.67
C SER A 80 -15.88 -4.08 5.41
N SER A 81 -15.71 -3.02 6.21
CA SER A 81 -16.35 -1.73 5.96
C SER A 81 -15.66 -0.92 4.86
N LEU A 82 -14.41 -1.27 4.51
CA LEU A 82 -13.65 -0.62 3.45
C LEU A 82 -14.05 -1.14 2.06
N SER A 83 -13.98 -0.26 1.06
CA SER A 83 -14.20 -0.68 -0.34
C SER A 83 -13.11 -1.66 -0.80
N MET A 84 -13.36 -2.46 -1.84
CA MET A 84 -12.46 -3.55 -2.29
C MET A 84 -10.99 -3.14 -2.50
N LEU A 85 -10.76 -1.89 -2.90
CA LEU A 85 -9.44 -1.31 -3.21
C LEU A 85 -9.03 -0.22 -2.22
N GLU A 86 -9.83 0.02 -1.20
CA GLU A 86 -9.59 1.05 -0.19
C GLU A 86 -8.68 0.50 0.92
N TYR A 87 -7.81 1.37 1.41
CA TYR A 87 -6.93 1.10 2.53
C TYR A 87 -6.84 2.32 3.43
N LYS A 88 -6.60 2.06 4.72
CA LYS A 88 -6.41 3.11 5.73
C LYS A 88 -5.28 2.73 6.66
N PHE A 89 -4.55 3.74 7.12
CA PHE A 89 -3.51 3.59 8.13
C PHE A 89 -4.03 4.04 9.49
N TYR A 90 -3.65 3.30 10.52
CA TYR A 90 -3.97 3.57 11.91
C TYR A 90 -2.69 3.59 12.73
N ASP A 91 -2.67 4.41 13.76
CA ASP A 91 -1.55 4.52 14.67
C ASP A 91 -1.65 3.56 15.86
N GLY A 92 -0.76 3.70 16.85
CA GLY A 92 -0.76 2.84 18.04
C GLY A 92 -1.94 3.04 18.99
N ASN A 93 -2.69 4.13 18.84
CA ASN A 93 -3.88 4.47 19.62
C ASN A 93 -5.18 4.13 18.87
N ASP A 94 -5.08 3.50 17.69
CA ASP A 94 -6.20 3.25 16.79
C ASP A 94 -6.77 4.51 16.13
N ASP A 95 -6.00 5.61 16.12
CA ASP A 95 -6.38 6.83 15.41
C ASP A 95 -6.03 6.70 13.92
N GLU A 96 -6.97 7.08 13.04
CA GLU A 96 -6.76 7.08 11.58
C GLU A 96 -5.69 8.13 11.21
N ILE A 97 -4.64 7.68 10.51
CA ILE A 97 -3.60 8.55 9.98
C ILE A 97 -4.08 9.08 8.63
N ARG A 98 -4.62 10.30 8.64
CA ARG A 98 -4.99 11.01 7.41
C ARG A 98 -3.75 11.55 6.70
N LEU A 99 -3.64 11.21 5.43
CA LEU A 99 -2.63 11.74 4.51
C LEU A 99 -3.25 12.97 3.84
N THR A 100 -2.79 14.16 4.24
CA THR A 100 -3.23 15.43 3.66
C THR A 100 -2.35 15.82 2.48
#